data_AF-A0A9E0P887-F1
#
_entry.id   AF-A0A9E0P887-F1
#
_cell.length_a   1.000
_cell.length_b   1.000
_cell.length_c   1.000
_cell.angle_alpha   90.00
_cell.angle_beta   90.00
_cell.angle_gamma   90.00
#
_symmetry.space_group_name_H-M   'P 1'
#
loop_
_entity.id
_entity.type
_entity.pdbx_description
1 polymer ?
#
loop_
_entity_poly.entity_id
_entity_poly.type
_entity_poly.pdbx_seq_one_letter_code
_entity_poly.pdbx_strand_id
1 'polypeptide(L)'
;MIKTNHYNLDSIWRASAGFCSFLGSKLRKSSVLLVFLIVLFVPIEGDDTDAATQRPVVQDVKLGVHPNKTRFVMNISQETGYKVFMLKNPYRVVIDFPALEWKAADTVREKGMIKGYRYGLFNENITRIVLEVDRPVLVENAFFVKEESAQKGKRFVVDVTAVSADQFTKNEKKIIQQGQIQAVEVPELHETSKVATAQQKPSTVSEPEFLNKAELEKPKQVLVPTAPAPASKLKPIAPQENAPPLIKVEEPMIQQTEQIGSIHKAPQSAPPSKGHASGKKTIVIDAGHGGVDPGAIGVDRSYEKNITLAVAKELKKQILKTGKYNVVLTRETDVFIPLKQRVAIARKAKADLFVSLHADSVGKKSTRGASVYTLSEKASDKEAELLASRENKADVIAGMDLSTENEEVAGILIDLAQRDTMNQSRQFASHVVKTVGKESLLLTKPNRSAGFAVLKAPDIPSVLIEMGYLSNSTDCKLLKTASHQQKLSKLIASSVDAFFNGGQSSQQAGLLSSQ
;
A
#
# COMPACT_ATOMS: atom_id res chain seq x y z
N MET A 1 85.94 -47.60 12.90
CA MET A 1 86.67 -46.65 13.80
C MET A 1 86.05 -45.27 13.61
N ILE A 2 85.81 -44.56 14.73
CA ILE A 2 85.39 -43.14 14.88
C ILE A 2 83.91 -42.85 14.52
N LYS A 3 82.99 -42.96 15.49
CA LYS A 3 82.45 -41.97 16.47
C LYS A 3 81.52 -40.91 15.88
N THR A 4 80.25 -41.05 16.24
CA THR A 4 79.08 -40.20 15.96
C THR A 4 78.83 -39.20 17.09
N ASN A 5 78.20 -38.07 16.77
CA ASN A 5 77.55 -37.18 17.74
C ASN A 5 76.29 -36.56 17.11
N HIS A 6 75.15 -36.76 17.75
CA HIS A 6 73.91 -36.00 17.59
C HIS A 6 73.65 -35.30 18.92
N TYR A 7 73.26 -34.03 18.91
CA TYR A 7 72.83 -33.30 20.10
C TYR A 7 71.35 -32.94 20.04
N ASN A 8 70.75 -33.08 21.22
CA ASN A 8 69.40 -32.77 21.65
C ASN A 8 69.52 -31.94 22.95
N LEU A 9 68.43 -31.25 23.33
CA LEU A 9 68.10 -30.68 24.66
C LEU A 9 68.83 -29.40 25.14
N ASP A 10 68.07 -28.31 25.31
CA ASP A 10 67.66 -27.73 26.61
C ASP A 10 67.33 -26.23 26.54
N SER A 11 66.13 -25.84 26.99
CA SER A 11 65.85 -24.69 27.88
C SER A 11 64.34 -24.35 27.91
N ILE A 12 63.67 -24.03 29.03
CA ILE A 12 63.77 -24.31 30.47
C ILE A 12 62.41 -23.88 31.05
N TRP A 13 61.89 -24.66 32.00
CA TRP A 13 60.64 -24.47 32.76
C TRP A 13 60.75 -23.43 33.89
N ARG A 14 59.63 -22.74 34.25
CA ARG A 14 59.17 -22.32 35.61
C ARG A 14 57.99 -21.32 35.49
N ALA A 15 56.95 -21.28 36.33
CA ALA A 15 56.63 -21.97 37.58
C ALA A 15 55.11 -21.97 37.84
N SER A 16 54.63 -23.01 38.52
CA SER A 16 53.26 -23.23 38.99
C SER A 16 53.20 -23.20 40.52
N ALA A 17 52.06 -22.72 41.04
CA ALA A 17 51.34 -23.13 42.26
C ALA A 17 51.98 -23.11 43.68
N GLY A 18 51.26 -22.44 44.59
CA GLY A 18 50.91 -22.96 45.92
C GLY A 18 51.55 -22.27 47.14
N PHE A 19 50.75 -21.79 48.10
CA PHE A 19 50.88 -22.20 49.52
C PHE A 19 49.74 -21.73 50.45
N CYS A 20 49.48 -22.55 51.45
CA CYS A 20 48.42 -22.51 52.46
C CYS A 20 48.67 -21.55 53.65
N SER A 21 47.55 -21.10 54.24
CA SER A 21 47.19 -20.96 55.67
C SER A 21 48.21 -20.59 56.78
N PHE A 22 47.72 -19.68 57.66
CA PHE A 22 47.81 -19.69 59.14
C PHE A 22 48.74 -18.66 59.84
N LEU A 23 48.25 -18.16 61.00
CA LEU A 23 48.71 -17.14 61.97
C LEU A 23 48.02 -15.77 61.81
N GLY A 24 47.41 -15.13 62.82
CA GLY A 24 47.24 -15.47 64.23
C GLY A 24 46.91 -14.21 65.05
N SER A 25 45.85 -14.30 65.86
CA SER A 25 45.58 -13.56 67.11
C SER A 25 44.97 -12.13 67.11
N LYS A 26 43.86 -12.05 67.86
CA LYS A 26 43.36 -10.95 68.72
C LYS A 26 43.10 -9.57 68.08
N LEU A 27 41.83 -9.19 67.98
CA LEU A 27 41.26 -8.18 68.89
C LEU A 27 39.73 -8.24 68.89
N ARG A 28 39.19 -7.89 70.06
CA ARG A 28 37.80 -8.01 70.52
C ARG A 28 37.13 -6.64 70.41
N LYS A 29 35.82 -6.63 70.13
CA LYS A 29 34.74 -5.76 70.68
C LYS A 29 33.86 -5.08 69.62
N SER A 30 32.59 -5.47 69.71
CA SER A 30 31.41 -4.59 69.74
C SER A 30 30.92 -3.93 68.46
N SER A 31 29.72 -4.36 68.07
CA SER A 31 28.56 -3.53 67.75
C SER A 31 28.76 -2.41 66.74
N VAL A 32 28.27 -2.60 65.50
CA VAL A 32 27.30 -1.70 64.86
C VAL A 32 26.57 -2.51 63.79
N LEU A 33 25.24 -2.54 63.91
CA LEU A 33 24.29 -2.94 62.88
C LEU A 33 24.40 -1.95 61.71
N LEU A 34 24.98 -2.36 60.58
CA LEU A 34 24.92 -1.62 59.32
C LEU A 34 24.19 -2.49 58.30
N VAL A 35 22.93 -2.14 58.03
CA VAL A 35 22.15 -2.67 56.91
C VAL A 35 22.87 -2.30 55.62
N PHE A 36 23.48 -3.27 54.95
CA PHE A 36 23.96 -3.12 53.58
C PHE A 36 22.74 -3.07 52.65
N LEU A 37 22.23 -1.87 52.39
CA LEU A 37 21.39 -1.62 51.22
C LEU A 37 22.34 -1.52 50.03
N ILE A 38 22.49 -2.63 49.29
CA ILE A 38 23.16 -2.64 47.99
C ILE A 38 22.31 -1.79 47.04
N VAL A 39 22.70 -0.52 46.88
CA VAL A 39 22.26 0.29 45.73
C VAL A 39 22.99 -0.28 44.52
N LEU A 40 22.31 -1.16 43.79
CA LEU A 40 22.66 -1.47 42.42
C LEU A 40 22.56 -0.17 41.63
N PHE A 41 23.71 0.43 41.33
CA PHE A 41 23.86 1.51 40.37
C PHE A 41 23.58 0.89 38.98
N VAL A 42 22.31 0.75 38.64
CA VAL A 42 21.89 0.62 37.25
C VAL A 42 22.13 2.00 36.64
N PRO A 43 22.98 2.16 35.61
CA PRO A 43 22.99 3.40 34.86
C PRO A 43 21.61 3.53 34.24
N ILE A 44 20.80 4.43 34.81
CA ILE A 44 19.57 4.89 34.19
C ILE A 44 20.03 5.51 32.87
N GLU A 45 19.69 4.85 31.78
CA GLU A 45 19.91 5.35 30.43
C GLU A 45 19.44 6.81 30.38
N GLY A 46 20.32 7.65 29.82
CA GLY A 46 20.07 9.05 29.62
C GLY A 46 18.70 9.25 28.99
N ASP A 47 18.00 10.21 29.56
CA ASP A 47 16.71 10.72 29.19
C ASP A 47 16.73 11.17 27.71
N ASP A 48 16.47 10.27 26.77
CA ASP A 48 16.14 10.59 25.37
C ASP A 48 14.65 11.01 25.29
N THR A 49 14.18 11.87 26.20
CA THR A 49 12.80 12.41 26.22
C THR A 49 12.69 13.85 25.72
N ASP A 50 13.71 14.37 25.02
CA ASP A 50 13.66 15.74 24.46
C ASP A 50 13.42 15.80 22.94
N ALA A 51 13.11 14.67 22.29
CA ALA A 51 12.82 14.62 20.86
C ALA A 51 11.34 14.89 20.49
N ALA A 52 10.51 15.35 21.43
CA ALA A 52 9.06 15.39 21.27
C ALA A 52 8.39 16.72 21.62
N THR A 53 8.96 17.88 21.25
CA THR A 53 8.27 19.18 21.46
C THR A 53 8.59 20.30 20.46
N GLN A 54 9.49 20.13 19.50
CA GLN A 54 9.81 21.21 18.56
C GLN A 54 8.82 21.27 17.38
N ARG A 55 8.19 22.43 17.17
CA ARG A 55 7.28 22.65 16.04
C ARG A 55 8.03 22.49 14.71
N PRO A 56 7.44 21.84 13.71
CA PRO A 56 8.03 21.78 12.37
C PRO A 56 8.25 23.20 11.81
N VAL A 57 9.44 23.43 11.24
CA VAL A 57 9.86 24.75 10.75
C VAL A 57 9.79 24.79 9.23
N VAL A 58 9.05 25.76 8.68
CA VAL A 58 9.03 26.05 7.25
C VAL A 58 10.27 26.83 6.88
N GLN A 59 11.13 26.24 6.04
CA GLN A 59 12.45 26.75 5.67
C GLN A 59 12.43 27.52 4.35
N ASP A 60 11.66 27.05 3.38
CA ASP A 60 11.65 27.60 2.02
C ASP A 60 10.32 27.26 1.31
N VAL A 61 9.86 28.16 0.44
CA VAL A 61 8.64 27.98 -0.36
C VAL A 61 8.92 28.35 -1.80
N LYS A 62 8.46 27.52 -2.75
CA LYS A 62 8.71 27.67 -4.19
C LYS A 62 7.45 27.40 -5.00
N LEU A 63 7.36 28.09 -6.13
CA LEU A 63 6.39 27.82 -7.18
C LEU A 63 7.09 27.35 -8.46
N GLY A 64 6.64 26.23 -9.00
CA GLY A 64 7.04 25.67 -10.29
C GLY A 64 5.87 25.66 -11.28
N VAL A 65 6.12 25.98 -12.54
CA VAL A 65 5.10 25.93 -13.60
C VAL A 65 5.43 24.76 -14.53
N HIS A 66 4.42 23.94 -14.80
CA HIS A 66 4.47 22.82 -15.73
C HIS A 66 3.36 23.00 -16.79
N PRO A 67 3.40 22.29 -17.93
CA PRO A 67 2.48 22.52 -19.05
C PRO A 67 0.99 22.54 -18.67
N ASN A 68 0.57 21.66 -17.76
CA ASN A 68 -0.84 21.52 -17.37
C ASN A 68 -1.10 21.84 -15.89
N LYS A 69 -0.07 22.19 -15.11
CA LYS A 69 -0.19 22.35 -13.65
C LYS A 69 0.76 23.38 -13.08
N THR A 70 0.37 23.99 -11.98
CA THR A 70 1.24 24.83 -11.14
C THR A 70 1.53 24.08 -9.86
N ARG A 71 2.79 24.01 -9.47
CA ARG A 71 3.28 23.26 -8.32
C ARG A 71 3.73 24.22 -7.23
N PHE A 72 3.10 24.13 -6.07
CA PHE A 72 3.56 24.72 -4.82
C PHE A 72 4.44 23.72 -4.08
N VAL A 73 5.63 24.14 -3.63
CA VAL A 73 6.59 23.31 -2.89
C VAL A 73 6.98 24.02 -1.61
N MET A 74 6.96 23.33 -0.49
CA MET A 74 7.39 23.83 0.81
C MET A 74 8.41 22.87 1.40
N ASN A 75 9.60 23.38 1.76
CA ASN A 75 10.59 22.63 2.52
C ASN A 75 10.33 22.86 4.01
N ILE A 76 10.16 21.79 4.76
CA ILE A 76 9.82 21.79 6.18
C ILE A 76 10.77 20.84 6.92
N SER A 77 11.14 21.18 8.16
CA SER A 77 12.17 20.44 8.91
C SER A 77 11.85 18.96 9.09
N GLN A 78 10.56 18.62 9.25
CA GLN A 78 10.06 17.27 9.45
C GLN A 78 8.69 17.07 8.79
N GLU A 79 8.35 15.82 8.50
CA GLU A 79 7.04 15.45 7.98
C GLU A 79 5.99 15.58 9.10
N THR A 80 4.82 16.10 8.76
CA THR A 80 3.71 16.32 9.71
C THR A 80 2.39 16.17 8.97
N GLY A 81 1.30 16.04 9.72
CA GLY A 81 -0.03 15.92 9.14
C GLY A 81 -0.44 17.19 8.37
N TYR A 82 -1.28 17.06 7.36
CA TYR A 82 -1.82 18.19 6.60
C TYR A 82 -3.20 17.91 6.04
N LYS A 83 -3.97 18.96 5.78
CA LYS A 83 -5.29 18.92 5.16
C LYS A 83 -5.40 20.02 4.12
N VAL A 84 -5.62 19.65 2.87
CA VAL A 84 -5.83 20.56 1.75
C VAL A 84 -7.28 20.52 1.29
N PHE A 85 -7.89 21.68 1.08
CA PHE A 85 -9.25 21.80 0.57
C PHE A 85 -9.40 23.08 -0.26
N MET A 86 -10.51 23.23 -0.97
CA MET A 86 -10.74 24.35 -1.87
C MET A 86 -11.93 25.18 -1.39
N LEU A 87 -11.89 26.48 -1.62
CA LEU A 87 -12.99 27.39 -1.33
C LEU A 87 -13.38 28.16 -2.59
N LYS A 88 -14.67 28.30 -2.81
CA LYS A 88 -15.24 29.23 -3.80
C LYS A 88 -15.42 30.62 -3.17
N ASN A 89 -15.38 31.66 -4.00
CA ASN A 89 -15.67 33.06 -3.63
C ASN A 89 -14.71 33.69 -2.58
N PRO A 90 -13.51 34.17 -2.98
CA PRO A 90 -12.83 33.89 -4.24
C PRO A 90 -12.25 32.47 -4.26
N TYR A 91 -11.85 31.99 -5.45
CA TYR A 91 -11.21 30.67 -5.58
C TYR A 91 -9.91 30.64 -4.78
N ARG A 92 -9.80 29.67 -3.87
CA ARG A 92 -8.65 29.48 -2.99
C ARG A 92 -8.36 28.01 -2.80
N VAL A 93 -7.08 27.68 -2.63
CA VAL A 93 -6.63 26.39 -2.10
C VAL A 93 -6.12 26.62 -0.69
N VAL A 94 -6.70 25.94 0.28
CA VAL A 94 -6.36 26.07 1.70
C VAL A 94 -5.62 24.82 2.15
N ILE A 95 -4.52 24.99 2.88
CA ILE A 95 -3.68 23.93 3.42
C ILE A 95 -3.53 24.16 4.93
N ASP A 96 -4.04 23.25 5.73
CA ASP A 96 -3.91 23.24 7.19
C ASP A 96 -2.82 22.26 7.60
N PHE A 97 -1.98 22.67 8.54
CA PHE A 97 -0.96 21.86 9.23
C PHE A 97 -1.12 22.02 10.74
N PRO A 98 -0.66 21.06 11.58
CA PRO A 98 -0.33 21.34 12.97
C PRO A 98 0.57 22.58 13.08
N ALA A 99 0.50 23.30 14.20
CA ALA A 99 1.18 24.58 14.39
C ALA A 99 2.63 24.54 13.92
N LEU A 100 2.93 25.32 12.88
CA LEU A 100 4.23 25.45 12.24
C LEU A 100 4.95 26.70 12.71
N GLU A 101 6.27 26.64 12.80
CA GLU A 101 7.11 27.83 12.86
C GLU A 101 7.49 28.26 11.44
N TRP A 102 7.48 29.57 11.16
CA TRP A 102 7.77 30.08 9.81
C TRP A 102 9.08 30.85 9.76
N LYS A 103 10.06 30.34 8.99
CA LYS A 103 11.35 31.01 8.73
C LYS A 103 11.60 31.31 7.24
N ALA A 104 10.74 30.84 6.36
CA ALA A 104 10.87 31.10 4.93
C ALA A 104 10.66 32.59 4.63
N ALA A 105 11.54 33.17 3.82
CA ALA A 105 11.39 34.54 3.36
C ALA A 105 10.24 34.65 2.33
N ASP A 106 9.44 35.70 2.43
CA ASP A 106 8.34 35.97 1.49
C ASP A 106 8.87 36.51 0.16
N THR A 107 9.39 35.59 -0.65
CA THR A 107 10.08 35.88 -1.91
C THR A 107 9.34 35.34 -3.13
N VAL A 108 8.22 34.65 -2.90
CA VAL A 108 7.45 33.98 -3.93
C VAL A 108 6.56 34.99 -4.64
N ARG A 109 6.83 35.18 -5.93
CA ARG A 109 6.00 35.99 -6.81
C ARG A 109 4.96 35.12 -7.53
N GLU A 110 3.87 35.75 -7.95
CA GLU A 110 2.85 35.16 -8.82
C GLU A 110 3.48 34.28 -9.92
N LYS A 111 3.04 33.02 -10.01
CA LYS A 111 3.48 32.07 -11.03
C LYS A 111 2.36 31.10 -11.40
N GLY A 112 2.14 30.95 -12.70
CA GLY A 112 1.13 30.03 -13.23
C GLY A 112 -0.27 30.43 -12.75
N MET A 113 -0.97 29.49 -12.10
CA MET A 113 -2.32 29.70 -11.58
C MET A 113 -2.36 30.30 -10.17
N ILE A 114 -1.22 30.39 -9.48
CA ILE A 114 -1.12 30.87 -8.10
C ILE A 114 -0.66 32.32 -8.12
N LYS A 115 -1.52 33.22 -7.63
CA LYS A 115 -1.27 34.66 -7.52
C LYS A 115 -0.38 35.01 -6.34
N GLY A 116 -0.51 34.25 -5.26
CA GLY A 116 0.29 34.37 -4.06
C GLY A 116 -0.16 33.36 -3.02
N TYR A 117 0.42 33.43 -1.84
CA TYR A 117 -0.08 32.72 -0.69
C TYR A 117 -0.07 33.59 0.55
N ARG A 118 -0.93 33.26 1.50
CA ARG A 118 -0.92 33.79 2.87
C ARG A 118 -0.73 32.64 3.82
N TYR A 119 -0.19 32.91 4.99
CA TYR A 119 -0.08 31.92 6.05
C TYR A 119 -0.27 32.58 7.41
N GLY A 120 -0.73 31.81 8.38
CA GLY A 120 -0.90 32.28 9.76
C GLY A 120 -1.47 31.18 10.64
N LEU A 121 -1.44 31.40 11.96
CA LEU A 121 -2.16 30.54 12.90
C LEU A 121 -3.66 30.77 12.70
N PHE A 122 -4.39 29.71 12.33
CA PHE A 122 -5.85 29.71 12.28
C PHE A 122 -6.44 29.56 13.69
N ASN A 123 -5.74 28.80 14.53
CA ASN A 123 -5.90 28.73 15.98
C ASN A 123 -4.54 28.34 16.61
N GLU A 124 -4.51 28.14 17.92
CA GLU A 124 -3.27 27.82 18.67
C GLU A 124 -2.53 26.57 18.16
N ASN A 125 -3.24 25.66 17.48
CA ASN A 125 -2.77 24.34 17.09
C ASN A 125 -2.67 24.14 15.57
N ILE A 126 -3.21 25.05 14.75
CA ILE A 126 -3.28 24.89 13.30
C ILE A 126 -2.68 26.11 12.60
N THR A 127 -1.67 25.88 11.77
CA THR A 127 -1.22 26.87 10.78
C THR A 127 -1.99 26.65 9.49
N ARG A 128 -2.67 27.69 9.01
CA ARG A 128 -3.38 27.68 7.72
C ARG A 128 -2.59 28.48 6.69
N ILE A 129 -2.35 27.85 5.55
CA ILE A 129 -1.79 28.46 4.34
C ILE A 129 -2.91 28.57 3.32
N VAL A 130 -3.07 29.73 2.69
CA VAL A 130 -4.09 29.98 1.67
C VAL A 130 -3.40 30.38 0.39
N LEU A 131 -3.48 29.55 -0.64
CA LEU A 131 -3.04 29.87 -2.00
C LEU A 131 -4.17 30.63 -2.70
N GLU A 132 -3.89 31.87 -3.11
CA GLU A 132 -4.79 32.66 -3.94
C GLU A 132 -4.65 32.21 -5.40
N VAL A 133 -5.74 31.82 -6.04
CA VAL A 133 -5.74 31.35 -7.43
C VAL A 133 -6.66 32.21 -8.29
N ASP A 134 -6.27 32.43 -9.54
CA ASP A 134 -6.92 33.39 -10.43
C ASP A 134 -8.09 32.83 -11.25
N ARG A 135 -8.31 31.52 -11.15
CA ARG A 135 -9.33 30.77 -11.86
C ARG A 135 -9.74 29.54 -11.05
N PRO A 136 -10.84 28.85 -11.40
CA PRO A 136 -11.17 27.60 -10.75
C PRO A 136 -10.05 26.58 -10.99
N VAL A 137 -9.52 26.01 -9.90
CA VAL A 137 -8.51 24.96 -9.95
C VAL A 137 -8.95 23.73 -9.16
N LEU A 138 -8.41 22.56 -9.50
CA LEU A 138 -8.41 21.41 -8.61
C LEU A 138 -7.03 21.23 -8.00
N VAL A 139 -7.01 20.77 -6.76
CA VAL A 139 -5.81 20.17 -6.18
C VAL A 139 -5.69 18.76 -6.73
N GLU A 140 -4.76 18.58 -7.65
CA GLU A 140 -4.46 17.29 -8.28
C GLU A 140 -3.72 16.38 -7.30
N ASN A 141 -2.70 16.93 -6.61
CA ASN A 141 -1.90 16.21 -5.62
C ASN A 141 -1.55 17.12 -4.44
N ALA A 142 -1.46 16.55 -3.25
CA ALA A 142 -0.78 17.14 -2.09
C ALA A 142 -0.03 16.01 -1.37
N PHE A 143 1.28 16.11 -1.17
CA PHE A 143 2.08 15.02 -0.58
C PHE A 143 3.47 15.45 -0.12
N PHE A 144 4.09 14.66 0.76
CA PHE A 144 5.51 14.72 1.06
C PHE A 144 6.34 13.86 0.09
N VAL A 145 7.41 14.41 -0.48
CA VAL A 145 8.35 13.66 -1.32
C VAL A 145 9.13 12.67 -0.44
N LYS A 146 9.08 11.38 -0.79
CA LYS A 146 9.91 10.36 -0.14
C LYS A 146 11.36 10.53 -0.60
N GLU A 147 12.20 11.12 0.25
CA GLU A 147 13.64 11.29 0.03
C GLU A 147 14.48 10.37 0.93
N GLU A 148 15.54 9.80 0.37
CA GLU A 148 16.45 8.84 1.04
C GLU A 148 17.49 9.49 1.96
N SER A 149 17.68 10.82 1.92
CA SER A 149 18.67 11.52 2.75
C SER A 149 18.01 12.41 3.78
N ALA A 150 18.27 12.14 5.07
CA ALA A 150 17.70 12.87 6.21
C ALA A 150 18.25 14.30 6.40
N GLN A 151 19.28 14.71 5.65
CA GLN A 151 20.04 15.96 5.89
C GLN A 151 19.51 17.20 5.14
N LYS A 152 18.52 17.06 4.25
CA LYS A 152 17.82 18.19 3.62
C LYS A 152 16.34 18.02 3.96
N GLY A 153 15.71 19.05 4.53
CA GLY A 153 14.34 18.97 5.07
C GLY A 153 13.31 18.29 4.15
N LYS A 154 12.19 17.86 4.72
CA LYS A 154 11.13 17.17 3.99
C LYS A 154 10.44 18.14 3.03
N ARG A 155 10.17 17.72 1.79
CA ARG A 155 9.51 18.56 0.79
C ARG A 155 8.04 18.20 0.68
N PHE A 156 7.17 19.13 1.06
CA PHE A 156 5.74 19.06 0.81
C PHE A 156 5.42 19.69 -0.54
N VAL A 157 4.55 19.06 -1.33
CA VAL A 157 4.25 19.45 -2.70
C VAL A 157 2.75 19.47 -2.90
N VAL A 158 2.21 20.54 -3.49
CA VAL A 158 0.81 20.66 -3.92
C VAL A 158 0.77 21.00 -5.40
N ASP A 159 0.11 20.18 -6.20
CA ASP A 159 -0.12 20.42 -7.62
C ASP A 159 -1.55 20.90 -7.85
N VAL A 160 -1.70 22.04 -8.55
CA VAL A 160 -3.00 22.58 -8.94
C VAL A 160 -3.15 22.64 -10.45
N THR A 161 -4.35 22.29 -10.94
CA THR A 161 -4.71 22.25 -12.37
C THR A 161 -5.95 23.10 -12.64
N ALA A 162 -5.97 23.81 -13.77
CA ALA A 162 -7.12 24.65 -14.14
C ALA A 162 -8.31 23.77 -14.54
N VAL A 163 -9.51 24.15 -14.10
CA VAL A 163 -10.76 23.44 -14.45
C VAL A 163 -11.90 24.41 -14.72
N SER A 164 -13.02 23.90 -15.23
CA SER A 164 -14.25 24.70 -15.34
C SER A 164 -14.87 24.98 -13.96
N ALA A 165 -15.67 26.04 -13.85
CA ALA A 165 -16.38 26.36 -12.61
C ALA A 165 -17.34 25.25 -12.15
N ASP A 166 -17.90 24.48 -13.08
CA ASP A 166 -18.75 23.32 -12.79
C ASP A 166 -17.93 22.16 -12.22
N GLN A 167 -16.76 21.90 -12.82
CA GLN A 167 -15.82 20.90 -12.30
C GLN A 167 -15.32 21.31 -10.91
N PHE A 168 -15.03 22.59 -10.70
CA PHE A 168 -14.69 23.10 -9.37
C PHE A 168 -15.83 22.84 -8.39
N THR A 169 -17.06 23.26 -8.70
CA THR A 169 -18.21 23.16 -7.78
C THR A 169 -18.51 21.69 -7.42
N LYS A 170 -18.36 20.76 -8.38
CA LYS A 170 -18.50 19.31 -8.12
C LYS A 170 -17.47 18.74 -7.15
N ASN A 171 -16.29 19.36 -7.09
CA ASN A 171 -15.15 18.90 -6.31
C ASN A 171 -14.80 19.82 -5.14
N GLU A 172 -15.56 20.90 -4.91
CA GLU A 172 -15.27 21.92 -3.89
C GLU A 172 -15.16 21.32 -2.49
N LYS A 173 -15.96 20.28 -2.21
CA LYS A 173 -15.96 19.54 -0.94
C LYS A 173 -14.84 18.50 -0.82
N LYS A 174 -14.00 18.32 -1.85
CA LYS A 174 -12.88 17.38 -1.82
C LYS A 174 -11.81 17.89 -0.85
N ILE A 175 -11.46 17.03 0.10
CA ILE A 175 -10.40 17.28 1.08
C ILE A 175 -9.30 16.24 0.84
N ILE A 176 -8.05 16.67 0.78
CA ILE A 176 -6.86 15.79 0.76
C ILE A 176 -6.22 15.89 2.13
N GLN A 177 -6.12 14.80 2.88
CA GLN A 177 -5.54 14.81 4.22
C GLN A 177 -4.61 13.63 4.43
N GLN A 178 -3.48 13.86 5.08
CA GLN A 178 -2.54 12.82 5.51
C GLN A 178 -2.06 13.15 6.92
N GLY A 179 -1.96 12.13 7.78
CA GLY A 179 -1.57 12.31 9.18
C GLY A 179 -2.65 12.99 10.06
N GLN A 180 -2.43 12.97 11.37
CA GLN A 180 -3.28 13.68 12.32
C GLN A 180 -2.94 15.17 12.32
N ILE A 181 -3.98 16.01 12.35
CA ILE A 181 -3.89 17.48 12.44
C ILE A 181 -4.41 17.97 13.80
N GLN A 182 -4.93 17.06 14.62
CA GLN A 182 -5.19 17.31 16.03
C GLN A 182 -3.86 17.24 16.78
N ALA A 183 -3.65 18.20 17.67
CA ALA A 183 -2.42 18.36 18.43
C ALA A 183 -2.08 17.07 19.20
N VAL A 184 -0.78 16.85 19.41
CA VAL A 184 -0.31 16.07 20.55
C VAL A 184 -0.99 16.66 21.79
N GLU A 185 -1.78 15.87 22.51
CA GLU A 185 -2.34 16.29 23.80
C GLU A 185 -1.18 16.68 24.71
N VAL A 186 -1.06 17.98 24.97
CA VAL A 186 -0.25 18.45 26.10
C VAL A 186 -1.03 18.05 27.35
N PRO A 187 -0.43 17.32 28.31
CA PRO A 187 -1.11 17.01 29.56
C PRO A 187 -1.57 18.31 30.21
N GLU A 188 -2.87 18.39 30.47
CA GLU A 188 -3.52 19.51 31.13
C GLU A 188 -2.86 19.73 32.50
N LEU A 189 -2.07 20.81 32.63
CA LEU A 189 -1.56 21.25 33.91
C LEU A 189 -2.73 21.84 34.71
N HIS A 190 -3.07 21.16 35.79
CA HIS A 190 -4.10 21.51 36.75
C HIS A 190 -4.18 23.02 37.02
N GLU A 191 -5.37 23.58 36.76
CA GLU A 191 -5.78 24.88 37.30
C GLU A 191 -5.68 24.88 38.83
N THR A 192 -5.06 25.91 39.39
CA THR A 192 -5.53 26.48 40.64
C THR A 192 -5.64 28.00 40.56
N SER A 193 -6.80 28.46 41.01
CA SER A 193 -7.08 29.76 41.65
C SER A 193 -7.37 30.99 40.78
N LYS A 194 -8.69 31.22 40.63
CA LYS A 194 -9.48 32.43 40.97
C LYS A 194 -8.85 33.81 40.67
N VAL A 195 -9.60 34.68 39.96
CA VAL A 195 -10.39 35.79 40.55
C VAL A 195 -11.03 36.67 39.45
N ALA A 196 -12.25 37.12 39.76
CA ALA A 196 -12.98 38.32 39.33
C ALA A 196 -13.74 38.36 37.99
N THR A 197 -15.06 38.40 38.20
CA THR A 197 -16.19 38.77 37.36
C THR A 197 -16.09 40.20 36.78
N ALA A 198 -16.42 40.35 35.49
CA ALA A 198 -17.14 41.53 34.99
C ALA A 198 -17.97 41.17 33.75
N GLN A 199 -19.21 41.65 33.73
CA GLN A 199 -20.26 41.40 32.74
C GLN A 199 -20.04 42.21 31.46
N GLN A 200 -20.34 41.65 30.28
CA GLN A 200 -21.14 42.33 29.22
C GLN A 200 -21.46 41.40 28.03
N LYS A 201 -22.65 41.61 27.46
CA LYS A 201 -23.30 40.90 26.33
C LYS A 201 -23.12 41.73 25.02
N PRO A 202 -23.62 41.26 23.86
CA PRO A 202 -22.89 40.65 22.75
C PRO A 202 -22.62 41.63 21.58
N SER A 203 -21.55 41.48 20.80
CA SER A 203 -21.45 42.08 19.46
C SER A 203 -20.38 41.42 18.58
N THR A 204 -20.85 40.98 17.40
CA THR A 204 -20.20 40.95 16.08
C THR A 204 -18.79 40.37 15.91
N VAL A 205 -18.75 39.33 15.07
CA VAL A 205 -17.58 38.73 14.43
C VAL A 205 -16.89 39.75 13.52
N SER A 206 -15.61 40.03 13.79
CA SER A 206 -14.68 40.66 12.84
C SER A 206 -13.38 39.85 12.80
N GLU A 207 -12.87 39.63 11.58
CA GLU A 207 -11.60 38.95 11.26
C GLU A 207 -10.40 39.51 12.05
N PRO A 208 -9.39 38.69 12.39
CA PRO A 208 -8.14 39.21 12.91
C PRO A 208 -7.16 39.65 11.79
N GLU A 209 -6.43 40.71 12.10
CA GLU A 209 -5.52 41.48 11.25
C GLU A 209 -4.29 40.68 10.75
N PHE A 210 -3.94 40.91 9.47
CA PHE A 210 -2.68 40.45 8.88
C PHE A 210 -1.62 41.55 8.94
N LEU A 211 -0.41 41.20 9.42
CA LEU A 211 0.78 42.05 9.37
C LEU A 211 1.12 42.43 7.93
N ASN A 212 1.18 43.74 7.65
CA ASN A 212 1.54 44.28 6.35
C ASN A 212 2.76 45.20 6.53
N LYS A 213 3.90 44.88 5.93
CA LYS A 213 5.00 45.83 5.69
C LYS A 213 5.73 45.50 4.38
N ALA A 214 5.43 46.31 3.36
CA ALA A 214 6.37 46.63 2.30
C ALA A 214 7.19 47.86 2.73
N GLU A 215 8.48 47.93 2.36
CA GLU A 215 9.13 49.04 1.62
C GLU A 215 10.68 48.91 1.61
N LEU A 216 11.28 48.91 0.40
CA LEU A 216 12.62 49.40 -0.08
C LEU A 216 13.90 49.20 0.78
N GLU A 217 15.02 48.67 0.27
CA GLU A 217 15.98 49.34 -0.65
C GLU A 217 16.94 48.38 -1.44
N LYS A 218 17.62 48.95 -2.46
CA LYS A 218 18.50 48.39 -3.51
C LYS A 218 20.01 48.69 -3.22
N PRO A 219 21.02 48.34 -4.07
CA PRO A 219 21.94 47.20 -3.91
C PRO A 219 23.43 47.58 -3.69
N LYS A 220 24.30 46.60 -3.39
CA LYS A 220 25.76 46.75 -3.61
C LYS A 220 26.40 45.50 -4.23
N GLN A 221 27.39 45.79 -5.08
CA GLN A 221 27.98 44.98 -6.14
C GLN A 221 29.25 44.21 -5.69
N VAL A 222 29.45 43.06 -6.36
CA VAL A 222 30.71 42.50 -6.94
C VAL A 222 31.81 42.00 -5.99
N LEU A 223 32.13 40.70 -6.09
CA LEU A 223 33.48 40.16 -6.44
C LEU A 223 33.48 38.61 -6.48
N VAL A 224 33.86 38.07 -7.63
CA VAL A 224 34.38 36.70 -7.92
C VAL A 224 35.48 36.97 -8.98
N PRO A 225 36.61 36.23 -9.11
CA PRO A 225 36.65 34.77 -9.05
C PRO A 225 37.94 34.09 -8.55
N THR A 226 37.87 32.79 -8.24
CA THR A 226 38.97 31.86 -8.54
C THR A 226 38.48 30.42 -8.63
N ALA A 227 38.94 29.72 -9.66
CA ALA A 227 38.67 28.32 -9.98
C ALA A 227 39.98 27.48 -9.81
N PRO A 228 40.10 26.22 -10.24
CA PRO A 228 39.82 25.02 -9.43
C PRO A 228 40.98 23.99 -9.38
N ALA A 229 40.69 22.80 -8.82
CA ALA A 229 41.35 21.48 -8.97
C ALA A 229 42.30 21.03 -7.81
N PRO A 230 42.58 19.71 -7.63
CA PRO A 230 42.28 18.58 -8.50
C PRO A 230 41.71 17.29 -7.86
N ALA A 231 41.33 16.38 -8.75
CA ALA A 231 40.88 15.01 -8.53
C ALA A 231 41.96 14.08 -7.94
N SER A 232 41.52 13.10 -7.13
CA SER A 232 42.32 11.94 -6.75
C SER A 232 41.75 10.66 -7.36
N LYS A 233 42.67 9.81 -7.83
CA LYS A 233 42.47 8.63 -8.67
C LYS A 233 42.18 7.38 -7.83
N LEU A 234 41.32 6.52 -8.38
CA LEU A 234 41.12 5.12 -7.98
C LEU A 234 42.33 4.24 -8.31
N LYS A 235 42.54 3.18 -7.51
CA LYS A 235 43.23 1.93 -7.88
C LYS A 235 42.58 0.72 -7.14
N PRO A 236 42.77 -0.51 -7.63
CA PRO A 236 41.72 -1.53 -7.71
C PRO A 236 41.90 -2.71 -6.72
N ILE A 237 40.80 -3.40 -6.40
CA ILE A 237 40.82 -4.68 -5.68
C ILE A 237 40.10 -5.74 -6.53
N ALA A 238 40.82 -6.83 -6.80
CA ALA A 238 40.38 -8.03 -7.50
C ALA A 238 39.84 -9.09 -6.49
N PRO A 239 39.21 -10.18 -6.95
CA PRO A 239 38.07 -10.82 -6.29
C PRO A 239 38.43 -11.84 -5.21
N GLN A 240 37.56 -11.96 -4.19
CA GLN A 240 37.51 -13.15 -3.33
C GLN A 240 36.13 -13.82 -3.40
N GLU A 241 36.18 -14.95 -4.06
CA GLU A 241 35.36 -16.16 -3.92
C GLU A 241 35.17 -16.53 -2.45
N ASN A 242 33.92 -16.76 -2.03
CA ASN A 242 33.54 -17.67 -0.94
C ASN A 242 32.01 -17.87 -0.95
N ALA A 243 31.58 -19.03 -1.43
CA ALA A 243 30.21 -19.52 -1.33
C ALA A 243 29.94 -20.11 0.07
N PRO A 244 28.77 -19.84 0.69
CA PRO A 244 28.32 -20.61 1.86
C PRO A 244 27.63 -21.93 1.45
N PRO A 245 27.73 -22.99 2.27
CA PRO A 245 27.26 -24.33 1.93
C PRO A 245 25.73 -24.50 2.00
N LEU A 246 25.25 -25.44 1.19
CA LEU A 246 23.88 -25.98 1.15
C LEU A 246 23.49 -26.59 2.50
N ILE A 247 22.49 -26.01 3.16
CA ILE A 247 21.77 -26.65 4.27
C ILE A 247 20.61 -27.45 3.69
N LYS A 248 20.66 -28.76 3.92
CA LYS A 248 19.66 -29.77 3.58
C LYS A 248 18.49 -29.61 4.57
N VAL A 249 17.31 -29.24 4.09
CA VAL A 249 16.10 -29.18 4.92
C VAL A 249 15.31 -30.45 4.71
N GLU A 250 15.30 -31.32 5.72
CA GLU A 250 14.39 -32.46 5.81
C GLU A 250 12.98 -31.96 6.17
N GLU A 251 11.97 -32.50 5.49
CA GLU A 251 10.55 -32.28 5.74
C GLU A 251 10.10 -32.97 7.04
N PRO A 252 9.27 -32.34 7.90
CA PRO A 252 8.48 -33.09 8.85
C PRO A 252 7.10 -33.39 8.29
N MET A 253 6.86 -34.70 8.25
CA MET A 253 5.64 -35.45 8.10
C MET A 253 4.51 -34.91 9.01
N ILE A 254 3.33 -34.62 8.44
CA ILE A 254 2.10 -34.35 9.20
C ILE A 254 1.38 -35.68 9.43
N GLN A 255 1.25 -36.10 10.69
CA GLN A 255 0.30 -37.12 11.13
C GLN A 255 -0.63 -36.54 12.21
N GLN A 256 -1.92 -36.62 11.86
CA GLN A 256 -3.16 -36.56 12.63
C GLN A 256 -3.10 -36.33 14.15
N THR A 257 -4.01 -35.45 14.60
CA THR A 257 -4.90 -35.77 15.72
C THR A 257 -6.26 -35.10 15.48
N GLU A 258 -7.29 -35.95 15.41
CA GLU A 258 -8.70 -35.57 15.48
C GLU A 258 -9.11 -35.28 16.92
N GLN A 259 -10.33 -34.71 17.05
CA GLN A 259 -11.17 -34.55 18.24
C GLN A 259 -11.11 -33.19 18.95
N ILE A 260 -11.98 -32.26 18.50
CA ILE A 260 -12.90 -31.57 19.41
C ILE A 260 -14.28 -31.58 18.76
N GLY A 261 -15.26 -32.06 19.52
CA GLY A 261 -16.58 -32.45 19.07
C GLY A 261 -17.59 -31.31 18.88
N SER A 262 -18.65 -31.74 18.21
CA SER A 262 -19.95 -31.15 17.94
C SER A 262 -20.52 -30.27 19.06
N ILE A 263 -20.71 -28.98 18.77
CA ILE A 263 -21.87 -28.19 19.19
C ILE A 263 -22.16 -27.18 18.07
N HIS A 264 -23.44 -26.98 17.77
CA HIS A 264 -24.08 -26.02 16.85
C HIS A 264 -24.69 -26.63 15.58
N LYS A 265 -26.01 -26.80 15.68
CA LYS A 265 -26.99 -26.97 14.61
C LYS A 265 -26.70 -26.01 13.46
N ALA A 266 -26.60 -26.55 12.24
CA ALA A 266 -26.33 -25.80 11.02
C ALA A 266 -27.32 -24.63 10.84
N PRO A 267 -26.86 -23.39 10.67
CA PRO A 267 -27.69 -22.31 10.14
C PRO A 267 -27.95 -22.61 8.67
N GLN A 268 -29.23 -22.57 8.27
CA GLN A 268 -29.64 -22.72 6.88
C GLN A 268 -28.91 -21.73 5.97
N SER A 269 -28.49 -22.24 4.81
CA SER A 269 -27.90 -21.50 3.70
C SER A 269 -28.61 -20.17 3.46
N ALA A 270 -27.84 -19.10 3.22
CA ALA A 270 -28.38 -17.83 2.76
C ALA A 270 -29.35 -18.05 1.58
N PRO A 271 -30.49 -17.33 1.54
CA PRO A 271 -31.48 -17.55 0.50
C PRO A 271 -30.85 -17.33 -0.89
N PRO A 272 -31.21 -18.17 -1.90
CA PRO A 272 -30.68 -18.04 -3.24
C PRO A 272 -30.89 -16.61 -3.74
N SER A 273 -29.88 -16.03 -4.39
CA SER A 273 -29.98 -14.70 -4.98
C SER A 273 -31.25 -14.64 -5.85
N LYS A 274 -32.10 -13.66 -5.57
CA LYS A 274 -33.37 -13.49 -6.29
C LYS A 274 -33.07 -13.44 -7.78
N GLY A 275 -33.50 -14.46 -8.52
CA GLY A 275 -33.13 -14.69 -9.92
C GLY A 275 -33.41 -13.48 -10.82
N HIS A 276 -32.55 -13.29 -11.82
CA HIS A 276 -32.71 -12.26 -12.84
C HIS A 276 -34.04 -12.42 -13.58
N ALA A 277 -34.63 -11.29 -13.99
CA ALA A 277 -35.89 -11.26 -14.74
C ALA A 277 -35.87 -12.08 -16.05
N SER A 278 -34.68 -12.40 -16.58
CA SER A 278 -34.48 -13.25 -17.76
C SER A 278 -34.30 -14.75 -17.46
N GLY A 279 -34.24 -15.17 -16.19
CA GLY A 279 -33.88 -16.54 -15.77
C GLY A 279 -32.42 -16.95 -16.01
N LYS A 280 -31.72 -16.30 -16.96
CA LYS A 280 -30.29 -16.52 -17.25
C LYS A 280 -29.38 -15.94 -16.17
N LYS A 281 -28.34 -16.70 -15.82
CA LYS A 281 -27.25 -16.26 -14.94
C LYS A 281 -26.39 -15.20 -15.63
N THR A 282 -25.90 -14.23 -14.86
CA THR A 282 -25.11 -13.10 -15.35
C THR A 282 -23.64 -13.27 -14.96
N ILE A 283 -22.74 -13.20 -15.94
CA ILE A 283 -21.30 -13.29 -15.73
C ILE A 283 -20.68 -11.94 -16.03
N VAL A 284 -19.90 -11.41 -15.09
CA VAL A 284 -19.12 -10.20 -15.31
C VAL A 284 -17.67 -10.59 -15.54
N ILE A 285 -17.14 -10.14 -16.68
CA ILE A 285 -15.73 -10.36 -17.04
C ILE A 285 -15.01 -9.03 -16.89
N ASP A 286 -13.99 -9.03 -16.05
CA ASP A 286 -13.12 -7.90 -15.85
C ASP A 286 -11.85 -8.03 -16.68
N ALA A 287 -11.61 -7.05 -17.55
CA ALA A 287 -10.35 -6.93 -18.28
C ALA A 287 -9.38 -6.10 -17.43
N GLY A 288 -8.39 -6.75 -16.81
CA GLY A 288 -7.40 -6.10 -15.93
C GLY A 288 -6.76 -4.85 -16.56
N HIS A 289 -6.40 -3.88 -15.72
CA HIS A 289 -5.76 -2.60 -16.11
C HIS A 289 -6.60 -1.77 -17.09
N GLY A 290 -5.96 -0.88 -17.87
CA GLY A 290 -6.60 -0.05 -18.90
C GLY A 290 -6.25 1.43 -18.79
N GLY A 291 -6.35 2.17 -19.89
CA GLY A 291 -6.06 3.60 -19.95
C GLY A 291 -4.62 3.91 -19.52
N VAL A 292 -4.49 4.71 -18.46
CA VAL A 292 -3.20 5.13 -17.88
C VAL A 292 -2.43 4.00 -17.22
N ASP A 293 -3.10 2.92 -16.82
CA ASP A 293 -2.48 1.73 -16.26
C ASP A 293 -2.21 0.70 -17.38
N PRO A 294 -0.95 0.51 -17.80
CA PRO A 294 -0.60 -0.46 -18.83
C PRO A 294 -0.66 -1.92 -18.35
N GLY A 295 -0.69 -2.15 -17.03
CA GLY A 295 -0.34 -3.43 -16.42
C GLY A 295 1.11 -3.82 -16.68
N ALA A 296 1.39 -5.11 -16.64
CA ALA A 296 2.69 -5.66 -16.98
C ALA A 296 3.09 -5.32 -18.43
N ILE A 297 4.39 -5.06 -18.60
CA ILE A 297 5.01 -4.88 -19.91
C ILE A 297 5.78 -6.16 -20.25
N GLY A 298 5.37 -6.82 -21.32
CA GLY A 298 5.99 -8.06 -21.76
C GLY A 298 7.41 -7.89 -22.30
N VAL A 299 8.11 -9.01 -22.46
CA VAL A 299 9.50 -9.03 -22.96
C VAL A 299 9.66 -8.41 -24.36
N ASP A 300 8.58 -8.29 -25.12
CA ASP A 300 8.52 -7.64 -26.43
C ASP A 300 7.80 -6.28 -26.43
N ARG A 301 7.65 -5.67 -25.24
CA ARG A 301 6.97 -4.38 -25.01
C ARG A 301 5.47 -4.38 -25.29
N SER A 302 4.83 -5.55 -25.40
CA SER A 302 3.38 -5.63 -25.35
C SER A 302 2.83 -5.24 -23.98
N TYR A 303 1.67 -4.60 -23.97
CA TYR A 303 0.99 -4.19 -22.74
C TYR A 303 -0.07 -5.21 -22.34
N GLU A 304 -0.09 -5.58 -21.07
CA GLU A 304 -1.08 -6.48 -20.49
C GLU A 304 -2.51 -6.00 -20.75
N LYS A 305 -2.80 -4.70 -20.56
CA LYS A 305 -4.15 -4.13 -20.76
C LYS A 305 -4.77 -4.43 -22.12
N ASN A 306 -3.95 -4.61 -23.16
CA ASN A 306 -4.41 -4.91 -24.51
C ASN A 306 -4.74 -6.41 -24.66
N ILE A 307 -3.94 -7.27 -24.04
CA ILE A 307 -4.12 -8.71 -24.02
C ILE A 307 -5.36 -9.08 -23.21
N THR A 308 -5.50 -8.52 -22.01
CA THR A 308 -6.67 -8.76 -21.15
C THR A 308 -7.97 -8.32 -21.83
N LEU A 309 -7.97 -7.17 -22.50
CA LEU A 309 -9.14 -6.71 -23.26
C LEU A 309 -9.48 -7.63 -24.44
N ALA A 310 -8.47 -8.07 -25.19
CA ALA A 310 -8.67 -8.96 -26.33
C ALA A 310 -9.27 -10.31 -25.89
N VAL A 311 -8.71 -10.91 -24.83
CA VAL A 311 -9.22 -12.18 -24.29
C VAL A 311 -10.59 -12.01 -23.64
N ALA A 312 -10.86 -10.92 -22.92
CA ALA A 312 -12.18 -10.65 -22.34
C ALA A 312 -13.28 -10.58 -23.41
N LYS A 313 -13.00 -9.93 -24.56
CA LYS A 313 -13.93 -9.87 -25.69
C LYS A 313 -14.17 -11.24 -26.32
N GLU A 314 -13.11 -12.03 -26.51
CA GLU A 314 -13.24 -13.39 -27.04
C GLU A 314 -13.98 -14.31 -26.06
N LEU A 315 -13.72 -14.21 -24.75
CA LEU A 315 -14.45 -14.94 -23.71
C LEU A 315 -15.94 -14.58 -23.70
N LYS A 316 -16.28 -13.28 -23.78
CA LYS A 316 -17.66 -12.82 -23.93
C LYS A 316 -18.33 -13.49 -25.13
N LYS A 317 -17.66 -13.50 -26.29
CA LYS A 317 -18.17 -14.15 -27.50
C LYS A 317 -18.40 -15.65 -27.31
N GLN A 318 -17.46 -16.37 -26.69
CA GLN A 318 -17.60 -17.81 -26.43
C GLN A 318 -18.76 -18.11 -25.47
N ILE A 319 -18.91 -17.34 -24.41
CA ILE A 319 -20.00 -17.51 -23.44
C ILE A 319 -21.36 -17.18 -24.08
N LEU A 320 -21.48 -16.06 -24.79
CA LEU A 320 -22.74 -15.68 -25.46
C LEU A 320 -23.16 -16.69 -26.52
N LYS A 321 -22.20 -17.33 -27.21
CA LYS A 321 -22.48 -18.40 -28.19
C LYS A 321 -23.23 -19.59 -27.59
N THR A 322 -23.13 -19.83 -26.28
CA THR A 322 -23.88 -20.90 -25.59
C THR A 322 -25.38 -20.60 -25.50
N GLY A 323 -25.78 -19.32 -25.55
CA GLY A 323 -27.15 -18.87 -25.36
C GLY A 323 -27.67 -18.93 -23.91
N LYS A 324 -26.88 -19.45 -22.95
CA LYS A 324 -27.34 -19.73 -21.58
C LYS A 324 -27.18 -18.56 -20.60
N TYR A 325 -26.26 -17.64 -20.89
CA TYR A 325 -25.82 -16.62 -19.93
C TYR A 325 -25.96 -15.20 -20.48
N ASN A 326 -26.10 -14.25 -19.56
CA ASN A 326 -25.84 -12.84 -19.82
C ASN A 326 -24.37 -12.54 -19.53
N VAL A 327 -23.75 -11.63 -20.29
CA VAL A 327 -22.34 -11.27 -20.10
C VAL A 327 -22.15 -9.76 -20.13
N VAL A 328 -21.46 -9.25 -19.11
CA VAL A 328 -21.09 -7.83 -18.97
C VAL A 328 -19.58 -7.72 -18.86
N LEU A 329 -18.97 -6.76 -19.57
CA LEU A 329 -17.55 -6.43 -19.39
C LEU A 329 -17.43 -5.23 -18.45
N THR A 330 -16.40 -5.19 -17.60
CA THR A 330 -16.09 -3.97 -16.84
C THR A 330 -15.71 -2.81 -17.76
N ARG A 331 -14.93 -3.10 -18.82
CA ARG A 331 -14.59 -2.16 -19.91
C ARG A 331 -14.64 -2.83 -21.27
N GLU A 332 -15.06 -2.07 -22.29
CA GLU A 332 -15.03 -2.51 -23.70
C GLU A 332 -13.96 -1.81 -24.54
N THR A 333 -13.35 -0.75 -23.99
CA THR A 333 -12.32 0.08 -24.62
C THR A 333 -11.09 0.19 -23.72
N ASP A 334 -10.05 0.87 -24.21
CA ASP A 334 -8.85 1.16 -23.43
C ASP A 334 -9.08 2.34 -22.47
N VAL A 335 -9.84 2.07 -21.40
CA VAL A 335 -10.13 3.02 -20.32
C VAL A 335 -9.70 2.45 -18.98
N PHE A 336 -9.23 3.32 -18.11
CA PHE A 336 -8.90 2.95 -16.75
C PHE A 336 -10.19 2.88 -15.90
N ILE A 337 -10.35 1.81 -15.11
CA ILE A 337 -11.44 1.65 -14.15
C ILE A 337 -10.85 1.29 -12.77
N PRO A 338 -11.20 2.03 -11.71
CA PRO A 338 -10.81 1.73 -10.34
C PRO A 338 -11.22 0.34 -9.88
N LEU A 339 -10.41 -0.33 -9.05
CA LEU A 339 -10.70 -1.69 -8.56
C LEU A 339 -12.07 -1.78 -7.87
N LYS A 340 -12.41 -0.83 -7.01
CA LYS A 340 -13.72 -0.76 -6.35
C LYS A 340 -14.87 -0.54 -7.35
N GLN A 341 -14.64 0.24 -8.40
CA GLN A 341 -15.65 0.46 -9.44
C GLN A 341 -15.89 -0.81 -10.27
N ARG A 342 -14.86 -1.64 -10.52
CA ARG A 342 -15.02 -2.96 -11.15
C ARG A 342 -15.95 -3.85 -10.33
N VAL A 343 -15.76 -3.89 -9.01
CA VAL A 343 -16.65 -4.59 -8.07
C VAL A 343 -18.06 -4.00 -8.11
N ALA A 344 -18.20 -2.68 -8.11
CA ALA A 344 -19.50 -2.01 -8.17
C ALA A 344 -20.26 -2.31 -9.47
N ILE A 345 -19.57 -2.41 -10.62
CA ILE A 345 -20.15 -2.85 -11.89
C ILE A 345 -20.71 -4.26 -11.74
N ALA A 346 -19.97 -5.17 -11.11
CA ALA A 346 -20.40 -6.55 -10.91
C ALA A 346 -21.66 -6.65 -10.04
N ARG A 347 -21.69 -5.91 -8.92
CA ARG A 347 -22.85 -5.84 -8.02
C ARG A 347 -24.05 -5.19 -8.69
N LYS A 348 -23.85 -4.10 -9.44
CA LYS A 348 -24.92 -3.43 -10.19
C LYS A 348 -25.53 -4.33 -11.26
N ALA A 349 -24.71 -5.16 -11.93
CA ALA A 349 -25.16 -6.16 -12.89
C ALA A 349 -25.82 -7.39 -12.22
N LYS A 350 -25.82 -7.46 -10.88
CA LYS A 350 -26.25 -8.62 -10.09
C LYS A 350 -25.54 -9.89 -10.56
N ALA A 351 -24.23 -9.85 -10.74
CA ALA A 351 -23.49 -10.98 -11.30
C ALA A 351 -23.65 -12.23 -10.42
N ASP A 352 -23.81 -13.39 -11.06
CA ASP A 352 -23.74 -14.70 -10.41
C ASP A 352 -22.30 -15.24 -10.39
N LEU A 353 -21.40 -14.63 -11.19
CA LEU A 353 -19.99 -14.96 -11.25
C LEU A 353 -19.19 -13.76 -11.76
N PHE A 354 -18.05 -13.49 -11.13
CA PHE A 354 -17.08 -12.49 -11.54
C PHE A 354 -15.74 -13.14 -11.91
N VAL A 355 -15.22 -12.80 -13.08
CA VAL A 355 -13.95 -13.34 -13.61
C VAL A 355 -13.05 -12.19 -14.02
N SER A 356 -11.97 -11.96 -13.29
CA SER A 356 -10.94 -10.99 -13.66
C SER A 356 -9.81 -11.67 -14.44
N LEU A 357 -9.41 -11.10 -15.57
CA LEU A 357 -8.39 -11.64 -16.47
C LEU A 357 -7.13 -10.78 -16.43
N HIS A 358 -5.99 -11.43 -16.15
CA HIS A 358 -4.67 -10.82 -16.05
C HIS A 358 -3.62 -11.64 -16.80
N ALA A 359 -2.48 -11.02 -17.05
CA ALA A 359 -1.27 -11.63 -17.59
C ALA A 359 -0.05 -10.87 -17.06
N ASP A 360 0.29 -11.08 -15.80
CA ASP A 360 1.30 -10.30 -15.10
C ASP A 360 2.75 -10.71 -15.49
N SER A 361 3.74 -10.02 -14.94
CA SER A 361 5.17 -10.23 -15.12
C SER A 361 5.84 -10.51 -13.77
N VAL A 362 6.45 -11.68 -13.65
CA VAL A 362 7.24 -12.08 -12.47
C VAL A 362 8.74 -12.09 -12.79
N GLY A 363 9.58 -11.87 -11.77
CA GLY A 363 11.03 -11.73 -11.95
C GLY A 363 11.72 -12.96 -12.58
N LYS A 364 11.14 -14.15 -12.43
CA LYS A 364 11.66 -15.38 -13.03
C LYS A 364 11.09 -15.58 -14.44
N LYS A 365 11.90 -15.32 -15.47
CA LYS A 365 11.52 -15.47 -16.88
C LYS A 365 11.09 -16.89 -17.29
N SER A 366 11.42 -17.91 -16.50
CA SER A 366 11.01 -19.29 -16.76
C SER A 366 9.59 -19.61 -16.26
N THR A 367 8.98 -18.77 -15.43
CA THR A 367 7.63 -18.99 -14.90
C THR A 367 6.63 -18.82 -16.03
N ARG A 368 5.80 -19.85 -16.26
CA ARG A 368 4.84 -19.87 -17.37
C ARG A 368 3.70 -20.84 -17.13
N GLY A 369 2.60 -20.65 -17.84
CA GLY A 369 1.35 -21.38 -17.66
C GLY A 369 0.35 -20.59 -16.81
N ALA A 370 -0.93 -20.95 -16.94
CA ALA A 370 -2.01 -20.25 -16.27
C ALA A 370 -2.11 -20.60 -14.77
N SER A 371 -2.69 -19.70 -13.99
CA SER A 371 -3.06 -19.91 -12.59
C SER A 371 -4.32 -19.13 -12.23
N VAL A 372 -4.97 -19.52 -11.15
CA VAL A 372 -6.25 -19.00 -10.69
C VAL A 372 -6.14 -18.63 -9.22
N TYR A 373 -6.56 -17.41 -8.90
CA TYR A 373 -6.52 -16.82 -7.58
C TYR A 373 -7.93 -16.60 -7.04
N THR A 374 -8.08 -16.86 -5.76
CA THR A 374 -9.31 -16.60 -4.99
C THR A 374 -9.01 -15.65 -3.84
N LEU A 375 -10.05 -14.97 -3.33
CA LEU A 375 -9.92 -14.10 -2.18
C LEU A 375 -9.56 -14.90 -0.92
N SER A 376 -8.59 -14.41 -0.17
CA SER A 376 -8.27 -14.87 1.18
C SER A 376 -7.60 -13.73 1.96
N GLU A 377 -7.86 -13.64 3.26
CA GLU A 377 -7.13 -12.72 4.15
C GLU A 377 -5.65 -13.09 4.26
N LYS A 378 -5.38 -14.40 4.33
CA LYS A 378 -4.02 -14.95 4.36
C LYS A 378 -3.64 -15.49 2.99
N ALA A 379 -2.51 -15.03 2.46
CA ALA A 379 -2.00 -15.52 1.19
C ALA A 379 -1.55 -17.00 1.25
N SER A 380 -1.74 -17.75 0.17
CA SER A 380 -1.32 -19.16 0.06
C SER A 380 0.20 -19.32 0.02
N ASP A 381 0.89 -18.32 -0.51
CA ASP A 381 2.33 -18.28 -0.69
C ASP A 381 2.80 -16.82 -0.93
N LYS A 382 4.10 -16.59 -0.77
CA LYS A 382 4.72 -15.27 -0.92
C LYS A 382 4.56 -14.67 -2.32
N GLU A 383 4.54 -15.51 -3.36
CA GLU A 383 4.33 -15.05 -4.73
C GLU A 383 2.90 -14.52 -4.92
N ALA A 384 1.88 -15.21 -4.37
CA ALA A 384 0.49 -14.76 -4.39
C ALA A 384 0.29 -13.44 -3.60
N GLU A 385 0.98 -13.29 -2.46
CA GLU A 385 0.96 -12.05 -1.68
C GLU A 385 1.56 -10.86 -2.44
N LEU A 386 2.71 -11.07 -3.10
CA LEU A 386 3.37 -10.05 -3.90
C LEU A 386 2.54 -9.68 -5.14
N LEU A 387 1.90 -10.67 -5.77
CA LEU A 387 0.98 -10.46 -6.89
C LEU A 387 -0.20 -9.60 -6.43
N ALA A 388 -0.90 -9.99 -5.36
CA ALA A 388 -2.01 -9.20 -4.83
C ALA A 388 -1.59 -7.78 -4.45
N SER A 389 -0.40 -7.62 -3.86
CA SER A 389 0.14 -6.30 -3.51
C SER A 389 0.45 -5.43 -4.74
N ARG A 390 0.78 -6.02 -5.88
CA ARG A 390 1.00 -5.30 -7.15
C ARG A 390 -0.33 -4.93 -7.78
N GLU A 391 -1.24 -5.89 -7.91
CA GLU A 391 -2.56 -5.68 -8.52
C GLU A 391 -3.39 -4.66 -7.75
N ASN A 392 -3.32 -4.67 -6.42
CA ASN A 392 -4.01 -3.69 -5.57
C ASN A 392 -3.48 -2.26 -5.74
N LYS A 393 -2.31 -2.06 -6.36
CA LYS A 393 -1.73 -0.73 -6.65
C LYS A 393 -2.13 -0.17 -8.02
N ALA A 394 -2.94 -0.89 -8.81
CA ALA A 394 -3.44 -0.40 -10.10
C ALA A 394 -4.13 0.98 -9.97
N ASP A 395 -4.87 1.19 -8.88
CA ASP A 395 -5.53 2.47 -8.59
C ASP A 395 -4.53 3.61 -8.31
N VAL A 396 -3.39 3.31 -7.67
CA VAL A 396 -2.30 4.27 -7.43
C VAL A 396 -1.64 4.69 -8.73
N ILE A 397 -1.48 3.77 -9.69
CA ILE A 397 -0.87 4.04 -11.00
C ILE A 397 -1.70 5.07 -11.78
N ALA A 398 -3.01 5.09 -11.59
CA ALA A 398 -3.91 6.08 -12.16
C ALA A 398 -4.04 7.38 -11.36
N GLY A 399 -3.22 7.57 -10.31
CA GLY A 399 -3.25 8.76 -9.47
C GLY A 399 -4.43 8.81 -8.49
N MET A 400 -5.03 7.66 -8.17
CA MET A 400 -6.07 7.57 -7.14
C MET A 400 -5.48 7.13 -5.81
N ASP A 401 -5.95 7.78 -4.75
CA ASP A 401 -5.56 7.43 -3.38
C ASP A 401 -6.28 6.16 -2.93
N LEU A 402 -5.52 5.20 -2.38
CA LEU A 402 -6.05 3.97 -1.77
C LEU A 402 -6.44 4.17 -0.29
N SER A 403 -6.17 5.35 0.29
CA SER A 403 -6.26 5.59 1.74
C SER A 403 -7.66 5.91 2.25
N THR A 404 -8.60 6.26 1.37
CA THR A 404 -10.01 6.30 1.72
C THR A 404 -10.68 5.03 1.23
N GLU A 405 -10.93 4.10 2.16
CA GLU A 405 -12.29 3.61 2.33
C GLU A 405 -12.38 2.74 3.59
N ASN A 406 -13.30 3.14 4.47
CA ASN A 406 -13.69 2.40 5.66
C ASN A 406 -13.89 0.91 5.31
N GLU A 407 -13.29 0.04 6.11
CA GLU A 407 -13.83 -1.30 6.33
C GLU A 407 -15.27 -1.11 6.82
N GLU A 408 -16.22 -1.33 5.92
CA GLU A 408 -17.63 -1.32 6.27
C GLU A 408 -17.87 -2.56 7.15
N VAL A 409 -17.84 -2.34 8.47
CA VAL A 409 -18.32 -3.30 9.46
C VAL A 409 -19.80 -3.52 9.19
N ALA A 410 -20.13 -4.69 8.68
CA ALA A 410 -21.47 -5.20 8.84
C ALA A 410 -21.35 -6.64 9.38
N GLY A 411 -21.96 -6.84 10.55
CA GLY A 411 -21.63 -7.92 11.47
C GLY A 411 -22.02 -9.30 10.96
N ILE A 412 -21.46 -10.33 11.61
CA ILE A 412 -21.82 -11.75 11.77
C ILE A 412 -22.65 -12.43 10.65
N LEU A 413 -23.74 -11.82 10.17
CA LEU A 413 -24.50 -12.21 8.98
C LEU A 413 -23.70 -12.09 7.66
N ILE A 414 -22.74 -11.17 7.56
CA ILE A 414 -21.86 -11.05 6.37
C ILE A 414 -20.79 -12.13 6.32
N ASP A 415 -20.26 -12.58 7.46
CA ASP A 415 -19.20 -13.58 7.49
C ASP A 415 -19.65 -14.93 6.92
N LEU A 416 -20.89 -15.34 7.19
CA LEU A 416 -21.45 -16.60 6.64
C LEU A 416 -21.69 -16.51 5.13
N ALA A 417 -22.33 -15.44 4.66
CA ALA A 417 -22.57 -15.23 3.23
C ALA A 417 -21.24 -15.10 2.46
N GLN A 418 -20.27 -14.39 3.03
CA GLN A 418 -18.93 -14.25 2.47
C GLN A 418 -18.18 -15.58 2.43
N ARG A 419 -18.31 -16.43 3.46
CA ARG A 419 -17.72 -17.77 3.48
C ARG A 419 -18.31 -18.67 2.38
N ASP A 420 -19.63 -18.65 2.19
CA ASP A 420 -20.27 -19.40 1.11
C ASP A 420 -19.83 -18.90 -0.27
N THR A 421 -19.75 -17.58 -0.46
CA THR A 421 -19.21 -16.95 -1.68
C THR A 421 -17.75 -17.38 -1.93
N MET A 422 -16.91 -17.42 -0.90
CA MET A 422 -15.53 -17.90 -1.00
C MET A 422 -15.46 -19.40 -1.35
N ASN A 423 -16.36 -20.23 -0.80
CA ASN A 423 -16.46 -21.65 -1.15
C ASN A 423 -16.82 -21.84 -2.63
N GLN A 424 -17.81 -21.09 -3.12
CA GLN A 424 -18.20 -21.10 -4.53
C GLN A 424 -17.07 -20.63 -5.45
N SER A 425 -16.34 -19.59 -5.04
CA SER A 425 -15.15 -19.09 -5.75
C SER A 425 -14.07 -20.17 -5.89
N ARG A 426 -13.82 -20.94 -4.81
CA ARG A 426 -12.87 -22.08 -4.82
C ARG A 426 -13.35 -23.26 -5.68
N GLN A 427 -14.66 -23.54 -5.69
CA GLN A 427 -15.23 -24.54 -6.60
C GLN A 427 -15.04 -24.11 -8.06
N PHE A 428 -15.37 -22.87 -8.40
CA PHE A 428 -15.16 -22.35 -9.76
C PHE A 428 -13.68 -22.40 -10.16
N ALA A 429 -12.77 -21.97 -9.29
CA ALA A 429 -11.32 -22.05 -9.54
C ALA A 429 -10.87 -23.50 -9.83
N SER A 430 -11.41 -24.48 -9.09
CA SER A 430 -11.14 -25.91 -9.32
C SER A 430 -11.65 -26.38 -10.69
N HIS A 431 -12.82 -25.91 -11.14
CA HIS A 431 -13.31 -26.18 -12.49
C HIS A 431 -12.42 -25.54 -13.57
N VAL A 432 -11.90 -24.32 -13.34
CA VAL A 432 -10.96 -23.68 -14.27
C VAL A 432 -9.68 -24.49 -14.38
N VAL A 433 -9.02 -24.81 -13.27
CA VAL A 433 -7.79 -25.62 -13.25
C VAL A 433 -7.99 -26.97 -13.91
N LYS A 434 -9.08 -27.69 -13.59
CA LYS A 434 -9.36 -29.00 -14.16
C LYS A 434 -9.57 -28.96 -15.67
N THR A 435 -10.25 -27.95 -16.21
CA THR A 435 -10.54 -27.86 -17.64
C THR A 435 -9.34 -27.33 -18.41
N VAL A 436 -8.72 -26.25 -17.93
CA VAL A 436 -7.57 -25.61 -18.59
C VAL A 436 -6.38 -26.57 -18.60
N GLY A 437 -6.11 -27.28 -17.50
CA GLY A 437 -4.98 -28.20 -17.36
C GLY A 437 -5.03 -29.42 -18.28
N LYS A 438 -6.17 -29.72 -18.92
CA LYS A 438 -6.25 -30.79 -19.93
C LYS A 438 -5.57 -30.43 -21.24
N GLU A 439 -5.50 -29.13 -21.56
CA GLU A 439 -5.14 -28.67 -22.90
C GLU A 439 -4.14 -27.52 -22.91
N SER A 440 -3.89 -26.87 -21.77
CA SER A 440 -2.98 -25.74 -21.62
C SER A 440 -2.08 -25.94 -20.41
N LEU A 441 -0.89 -25.32 -20.47
CA LEU A 441 0.07 -25.38 -19.38
C LEU A 441 -0.46 -24.60 -18.17
N LEU A 442 -0.29 -25.19 -16.98
CA LEU A 442 -0.58 -24.58 -15.70
C LEU A 442 0.70 -24.42 -14.88
N LEU A 443 0.70 -23.48 -13.94
CA LEU A 443 1.70 -23.49 -12.87
C LEU A 443 1.63 -24.78 -12.04
N THR A 444 2.75 -25.15 -11.42
CA THR A 444 2.84 -26.31 -10.51
C THR A 444 1.82 -26.22 -9.36
N LYS A 445 1.58 -25.02 -8.84
CA LYS A 445 0.52 -24.69 -7.89
C LYS A 445 -0.44 -23.71 -8.55
N PRO A 446 -1.43 -24.20 -9.31
CA PRO A 446 -2.26 -23.35 -10.15
C PRO A 446 -3.45 -22.73 -9.41
N ASN A 447 -3.87 -23.29 -8.27
CA ASN A 447 -4.82 -22.66 -7.38
C ASN A 447 -4.07 -21.94 -6.26
N ARG A 448 -4.30 -20.64 -6.13
CA ARG A 448 -3.69 -19.78 -5.11
C ARG A 448 -4.74 -18.86 -4.49
N SER A 449 -4.38 -18.21 -3.39
CA SER A 449 -5.27 -17.25 -2.73
C SER A 449 -4.48 -16.11 -2.11
N ALA A 450 -5.05 -14.91 -2.10
CA ALA A 450 -4.49 -13.72 -1.46
C ALA A 450 -5.54 -12.59 -1.39
N GLY A 451 -5.18 -11.46 -0.78
CA GLY A 451 -6.07 -10.32 -0.53
C GLY A 451 -6.28 -9.39 -1.74
N PHE A 452 -6.73 -9.91 -2.88
CA PHE A 452 -7.01 -9.10 -4.08
C PHE A 452 -8.25 -8.21 -3.87
N ALA A 453 -8.08 -6.89 -4.02
CA ALA A 453 -9.15 -5.90 -3.84
C ALA A 453 -10.29 -6.09 -4.86
N VAL A 454 -9.96 -6.49 -6.09
CA VAL A 454 -10.95 -6.75 -7.16
C VAL A 454 -11.84 -7.98 -6.87
N LEU A 455 -11.44 -8.85 -5.94
CA LEU A 455 -12.19 -10.05 -5.57
C LEU A 455 -13.03 -9.88 -4.29
N LYS A 456 -13.07 -8.67 -3.70
CA LYS A 456 -13.74 -8.38 -2.42
C LYS A 456 -15.26 -8.26 -2.48
N ALA A 457 -15.93 -8.71 -3.54
CA ALA A 457 -17.39 -8.77 -3.56
C ALA A 457 -17.89 -9.84 -2.56
N PRO A 458 -18.56 -9.49 -1.45
CA PRO A 458 -18.95 -10.48 -0.44
C PRO A 458 -20.08 -11.42 -0.92
N ASP A 459 -20.84 -10.99 -1.94
CA ASP A 459 -22.06 -11.61 -2.45
C ASP A 459 -21.92 -12.22 -3.86
N ILE A 460 -20.71 -12.22 -4.45
CA ILE A 460 -20.46 -12.69 -5.82
C ILE A 460 -19.24 -13.61 -5.87
N PRO A 461 -19.38 -14.89 -6.29
CA PRO A 461 -18.23 -15.77 -6.50
C PRO A 461 -17.25 -15.13 -7.49
N SER A 462 -16.00 -14.99 -7.08
CA SER A 462 -15.01 -14.16 -7.77
C SER A 462 -13.66 -14.88 -7.89
N VAL A 463 -13.09 -14.88 -9.09
CA VAL A 463 -11.71 -15.35 -9.32
C VAL A 463 -10.92 -14.36 -10.18
N LEU A 464 -9.61 -14.35 -9.98
CA LEU A 464 -8.65 -13.73 -10.89
C LEU A 464 -7.89 -14.85 -11.61
N ILE A 465 -7.82 -14.79 -12.93
CA ILE A 465 -7.11 -15.76 -13.77
C ILE A 465 -5.88 -15.08 -14.37
N GLU A 466 -4.71 -15.53 -13.94
CA GLU A 466 -3.45 -15.27 -14.64
C GLU A 466 -3.39 -16.21 -15.84
N MET A 467 -3.59 -15.67 -17.04
CA MET A 467 -3.68 -16.45 -18.27
C MET A 467 -2.31 -17.02 -18.70
N GLY A 468 -1.24 -16.45 -18.17
CA GLY A 468 0.16 -16.75 -18.44
C GLY A 468 1.01 -15.53 -18.04
N TYR A 469 2.33 -15.64 -18.15
CA TYR A 469 3.22 -14.58 -17.64
C TYR A 469 3.96 -13.87 -18.78
N LEU A 470 3.83 -12.54 -18.86
CA LEU A 470 4.46 -11.73 -19.90
C LEU A 470 5.98 -11.60 -19.76
N SER A 471 6.53 -11.95 -18.59
CA SER A 471 7.98 -12.11 -18.40
C SER A 471 8.55 -13.35 -19.11
N ASN A 472 7.71 -14.31 -19.49
CA ASN A 472 8.10 -15.48 -20.27
C ASN A 472 7.84 -15.25 -21.75
N SER A 473 8.87 -15.45 -22.59
CA SER A 473 8.79 -15.20 -24.03
C SER A 473 7.76 -16.06 -24.76
N THR A 474 7.57 -17.31 -24.34
CA THR A 474 6.60 -18.22 -24.97
C THR A 474 5.18 -17.80 -24.64
N ASP A 475 4.86 -17.54 -23.36
CA ASP A 475 3.52 -17.10 -22.97
C ASP A 475 3.22 -15.71 -23.53
N CYS A 476 4.17 -14.77 -23.48
CA CYS A 476 4.05 -13.45 -24.10
C CYS A 476 3.69 -13.54 -25.60
N LYS A 477 4.30 -14.48 -26.34
CA LYS A 477 3.96 -14.74 -27.74
C LYS A 477 2.58 -15.36 -27.89
N LEU A 478 2.27 -16.43 -27.13
CA LEU A 478 1.02 -17.18 -27.23
C LEU A 478 -0.20 -16.32 -26.91
N LEU A 479 -0.16 -15.54 -25.82
CA LEU A 479 -1.26 -14.70 -25.35
C LEU A 479 -1.70 -13.64 -26.36
N LYS A 480 -0.88 -13.33 -27.37
CA LYS A 480 -1.20 -12.39 -28.45
C LYS A 480 -1.76 -13.06 -29.70
N THR A 481 -1.75 -14.39 -29.78
CA THR A 481 -2.26 -15.11 -30.96
C THR A 481 -3.75 -15.39 -30.83
N ALA A 482 -4.53 -15.11 -31.88
CA ALA A 482 -5.97 -15.33 -31.88
C ALA A 482 -6.35 -16.79 -31.58
N SER A 483 -5.59 -17.76 -32.09
CA SER A 483 -5.83 -19.19 -31.86
C SER A 483 -5.70 -19.57 -30.39
N HIS A 484 -4.69 -19.05 -29.69
CA HIS A 484 -4.51 -19.30 -28.27
C HIS A 484 -5.57 -18.58 -27.43
N GLN A 485 -5.88 -17.33 -27.73
CA GLN A 485 -6.94 -16.57 -27.04
C GLN A 485 -8.31 -17.25 -27.17
N GLN A 486 -8.65 -17.76 -28.36
CA GLN A 486 -9.86 -18.54 -28.62
C GLN A 486 -9.87 -19.85 -27.82
N LYS A 487 -8.75 -20.60 -27.85
CA LYS A 487 -8.61 -21.85 -27.10
C LYS A 487 -8.82 -21.62 -25.61
N LEU A 488 -8.10 -20.66 -25.02
CA LEU A 488 -8.20 -20.33 -23.61
C LEU A 488 -9.61 -19.87 -23.23
N SER A 489 -10.20 -18.98 -24.02
CA SER A 489 -11.57 -18.49 -23.82
C SER A 489 -12.60 -19.61 -23.86
N LYS A 490 -12.46 -20.57 -24.78
CA LYS A 490 -13.34 -21.75 -24.85
C LYS A 490 -13.22 -22.64 -23.61
N LEU A 491 -12.00 -22.84 -23.11
CA LEU A 491 -11.76 -23.63 -21.89
C LEU A 491 -12.38 -22.94 -20.66
N ILE A 492 -12.20 -21.62 -20.51
CA ILE A 492 -12.81 -20.85 -19.41
C ILE A 492 -14.35 -20.87 -19.51
N ALA A 493 -14.91 -20.67 -20.70
CA ALA A 493 -16.37 -20.77 -20.92
C ALA A 493 -16.92 -22.16 -20.56
N SER A 494 -16.16 -23.22 -20.86
CA SER A 494 -16.53 -24.59 -20.47
C SER A 494 -16.49 -24.80 -18.95
N SER A 495 -15.56 -24.14 -18.25
CA SER A 495 -15.52 -24.16 -16.77
C SER A 495 -16.69 -23.40 -16.14
N VAL A 496 -17.14 -22.31 -16.76
CA VAL A 496 -18.37 -21.60 -16.36
C VAL A 496 -19.58 -22.53 -16.47
N ASP A 497 -19.72 -23.23 -17.60
CA ASP A 497 -20.78 -24.23 -17.78
C ASP A 497 -20.70 -25.33 -16.71
N ALA A 498 -19.50 -25.87 -16.45
CA ALA A 498 -19.33 -26.93 -15.45
C ALA A 498 -19.70 -26.46 -14.04
N PHE A 499 -19.39 -25.22 -13.68
CA PHE A 499 -19.72 -24.65 -12.38
C PHE A 499 -21.23 -24.48 -12.18
N PHE A 500 -21.94 -23.88 -13.14
CA PHE A 500 -23.38 -23.68 -13.01
C PHE A 500 -24.19 -24.97 -13.18
N ASN A 501 -23.68 -25.97 -13.92
CA ASN A 501 -24.35 -27.27 -14.03
C ASN A 501 -24.08 -28.18 -12.83
N GLY A 502 -22.90 -28.09 -12.19
CA GLY A 502 -22.54 -28.91 -11.03
C GLY A 502 -23.33 -28.60 -9.75
N GLY A 503 -23.87 -27.37 -9.64
CA GLY A 503 -24.74 -26.96 -8.53
C GLY A 503 -26.17 -27.51 -8.59
N GLN A 504 -26.64 -27.94 -9.76
CA GLN A 504 -27.98 -28.53 -9.92
C GLN A 504 -28.06 -29.96 -9.34
N SER A 505 -26.98 -30.74 -9.47
CA SER A 505 -26.92 -32.13 -8.99
C SER A 505 -27.01 -32.24 -7.46
N SER A 506 -26.50 -31.25 -6.72
CA SER A 506 -26.49 -31.25 -5.26
C SER A 506 -27.82 -30.75 -4.66
N GLN A 507 -28.54 -29.87 -5.36
CA GLN A 507 -29.89 -29.46 -4.95
C GLN A 507 -30.95 -30.55 -5.23
N GLN A 508 -30.77 -31.34 -6.29
CA GLN A 508 -31.70 -32.43 -6.63
C GLN A 508 -31.48 -33.68 -5.76
N ALA A 509 -30.24 -33.95 -5.34
CA ALA A 509 -29.93 -35.04 -4.39
C ALA A 509 -30.44 -34.76 -2.97
N GLY A 510 -30.49 -33.48 -2.54
CA GLY A 510 -31.04 -33.09 -1.25
C GLY A 510 -32.57 -33.15 -1.16
N LEU A 511 -33.27 -33.01 -2.30
CA LEU A 511 -34.74 -33.14 -2.34
C LEU A 511 -35.22 -34.60 -2.35
N LEU A 512 -34.39 -35.52 -2.85
CA LEU A 512 -34.70 -36.95 -2.93
C LEU A 512 -34.33 -37.73 -1.64
N SER A 513 -33.52 -37.14 -0.76
CA SER A 513 -33.20 -37.71 0.56
C SER A 513 -34.11 -37.21 1.68
N SER A 514 -35.06 -36.31 1.37
CA SER A 514 -36.07 -35.77 2.28
C SER A 514 -37.49 -36.23 1.96
N GLN A 515 -37.67 -37.29 1.17
CA GLN A 515 -38.94 -37.96 0.94
C GLN A 515 -38.93 -39.38 1.49
#